data_AF-A0A1M3LK39-F1
#
_entry.id   AF-A0A1M3LK39-F1
#
_cell.length_a   1.000
_cell.length_b   1.000
_cell.length_c   1.000
_cell.angle_alpha   90.00
_cell.angle_beta   90.00
_cell.angle_gamma   90.00
#
_symmetry.space_group_name_H-M   'P 1'
#
loop_
_entity.id
_entity.type
_entity.pdbx_description
1 polymer ?
#
loop_
_entity_poly.entity_id
_entity_poly.type
_entity_poly.pdbx_seq_one_letter_code
_entity_poly.pdbx_strand_id
1 'polypeptide(L)'
;MMRTTGALLATGALAIGTLTGCQLFVAKAPQRTPTAIEACATGHTWELDTEAFTPVAQASMKERGLGVTVAVSGSQRLTWDEEFRMTFDTDLTFTGTVDGSDPVITQTYTAKGTSTGLAYFSGTVAIPRDWNEDLAVRTETTQDGAPVDPAFTWVPLWIDDMVGLKTTCSAEQLQLEARQGHLVWTFNRVG
;
A
#
# COMPACT_ATOMS: atom_id res chain seq x y z
N MET A 1 -14.41 -26.69 -80.92
CA MET A 1 -13.75 -25.39 -80.68
C MET A 1 -12.58 -25.64 -79.74
N MET A 2 -11.34 -25.59 -80.25
CA MET A 2 -10.29 -24.61 -79.86
C MET A 2 -10.09 -24.52 -78.33
N ARG A 3 -8.93 -24.77 -77.73
CA ARG A 3 -7.54 -24.56 -78.16
C ARG A 3 -6.58 -25.32 -77.23
N THR A 4 -5.48 -25.82 -77.80
CA THR A 4 -4.16 -26.17 -77.20
C THR A 4 -3.71 -25.15 -76.13
N THR A 5 -2.91 -25.48 -75.11
CA THR A 5 -1.44 -25.73 -75.08
C THR A 5 -1.08 -25.89 -73.58
N GLY A 6 -0.24 -26.81 -73.11
CA GLY A 6 1.22 -26.71 -73.16
C GLY A 6 1.82 -27.02 -71.77
N ALA A 7 2.97 -27.70 -71.76
CA ALA A 7 3.62 -28.40 -70.65
C ALA A 7 4.14 -27.51 -69.50
N LEU A 8 4.44 -28.12 -68.34
CA LEU A 8 5.83 -28.35 -67.89
C LEU A 8 5.86 -29.24 -66.62
N LEU A 9 6.51 -30.39 -66.74
CA LEU A 9 7.10 -31.10 -65.60
C LEU A 9 8.33 -30.31 -65.16
N ALA A 10 8.41 -29.96 -63.87
CA ALA A 10 9.67 -29.59 -63.23
C ALA A 10 9.69 -30.21 -61.83
N THR A 11 10.19 -31.44 -61.78
CA THR A 11 10.84 -32.03 -60.61
C THR A 11 11.92 -31.06 -60.10
N GLY A 12 11.61 -30.35 -59.01
CA GLY A 12 12.55 -29.54 -58.25
C GLY A 12 12.71 -30.15 -56.87
N ALA A 13 13.88 -30.71 -56.61
CA ALA A 13 14.23 -31.44 -55.40
C ALA A 13 13.98 -30.62 -54.11
N LEU A 14 13.50 -31.32 -53.09
CA LEU A 14 13.45 -30.90 -51.70
C LEU A 14 14.84 -30.46 -51.22
N ALA A 15 15.10 -29.15 -51.23
CA ALA A 15 16.15 -28.57 -50.40
C ALA A 15 15.56 -28.35 -49.00
N ILE A 16 15.57 -29.40 -48.17
CA ILE A 16 15.36 -29.26 -46.72
C ILE A 16 16.65 -28.65 -46.17
N GLY A 17 16.78 -27.34 -46.31
CA GLY A 17 17.76 -26.55 -45.59
C GLY A 17 17.33 -26.52 -44.12
N THR A 18 18.04 -27.24 -43.28
CA THR A 18 17.93 -27.14 -41.83
C THR A 18 18.42 -25.76 -41.39
N LEU A 19 17.49 -24.78 -41.30
CA LEU A 19 17.70 -23.56 -40.53
C LEU A 19 17.63 -23.89 -39.04
N THR A 20 18.63 -24.62 -38.52
CA THR A 20 18.88 -24.73 -37.08
C THR A 20 19.38 -23.38 -36.59
N GLY A 21 18.46 -22.47 -36.28
CA GLY A 21 18.83 -21.15 -35.81
C GLY A 21 17.74 -20.08 -35.79
N CYS A 22 16.47 -20.40 -36.05
CA CYS A 22 15.37 -19.52 -35.62
C CYS A 22 15.33 -19.50 -34.09
N GLN A 23 16.20 -18.68 -33.49
CA GLN A 23 15.99 -18.15 -32.15
C GLN A 23 14.64 -17.42 -32.24
N LEU A 24 13.59 -18.10 -31.82
CA LEU A 24 12.29 -17.48 -31.63
C LEU A 24 12.53 -16.44 -30.54
N PHE A 25 12.77 -15.19 -30.93
CA PHE A 25 12.76 -14.08 -30.00
C PHE A 25 11.34 -14.06 -29.47
N VAL A 26 11.14 -14.64 -28.28
CA VAL A 26 9.93 -14.41 -27.50
C VAL A 26 9.95 -12.91 -27.28
N ALA A 27 9.06 -12.20 -27.98
CA ALA A 27 8.89 -10.77 -27.78
C ALA A 27 8.59 -10.59 -26.29
N LYS A 28 9.60 -10.19 -25.51
CA LYS A 28 9.40 -9.76 -24.14
C LYS A 28 8.37 -8.64 -24.26
N ALA A 29 7.23 -8.80 -23.59
CA ALA A 29 6.21 -7.76 -23.57
C ALA A 29 6.91 -6.42 -23.29
N PRO A 30 6.64 -5.35 -24.06
CA PRO A 30 7.32 -4.09 -23.88
C PRO A 30 7.20 -3.68 -22.41
N GLN A 31 8.34 -3.57 -21.74
CA GLN A 31 8.40 -3.21 -20.34
C GLN A 31 7.92 -1.76 -20.25
N ARG A 32 6.75 -1.56 -19.63
CA ARG A 32 6.19 -0.22 -19.49
C ARG A 32 7.19 0.65 -18.72
N THR A 33 7.40 1.88 -19.17
CA THR A 33 8.14 2.86 -18.38
C THR A 33 7.32 3.21 -17.15
N PRO A 34 7.85 3.07 -15.92
CA PRO A 34 7.17 3.53 -14.72
C PRO A 34 6.88 5.03 -14.81
N THR A 35 5.73 5.45 -14.29
CA THR A 35 5.43 6.85 -14.07
C THR A 35 6.37 7.44 -13.01
N ALA A 36 6.49 8.76 -12.94
CA ALA A 36 7.34 9.41 -11.95
C ALA A 36 6.94 9.07 -10.49
N ILE A 37 5.64 8.91 -10.22
CA ILE A 37 5.15 8.55 -8.88
C ILE A 37 5.48 7.10 -8.53
N GLU A 38 5.36 6.18 -9.49
CA GLU A 38 5.74 4.77 -9.31
C GLU A 38 7.24 4.64 -9.02
N ALA A 39 8.08 5.25 -9.86
CA ALA A 39 9.52 5.22 -9.68
C ALA A 39 9.96 5.87 -8.36
N CYS A 40 9.20 6.84 -7.86
CA CYS A 40 9.48 7.47 -6.57
C CYS A 40 9.05 6.59 -5.39
N ALA A 41 7.86 5.99 -5.43
CA ALA A 41 7.31 5.27 -4.28
C ALA A 41 7.89 3.86 -4.11
N THR A 42 8.19 3.19 -5.22
CA THR A 42 8.67 1.80 -5.26
C THR A 42 10.19 1.68 -5.16
N GLY A 43 10.68 0.49 -4.81
CA GLY A 43 12.10 0.19 -4.62
C GLY A 43 12.68 0.79 -3.33
N HIS A 44 11.83 1.27 -2.41
CA HIS A 44 12.24 2.02 -1.23
C HIS A 44 11.57 1.48 0.04
N THR A 45 12.17 1.86 1.16
CA THR A 45 11.58 1.67 2.49
C THR A 45 11.26 3.04 3.06
N TRP A 46 10.13 3.12 3.72
CA TRP A 46 9.54 4.33 4.27
C TRP A 46 9.16 4.09 5.72
N GLU A 47 9.31 5.08 6.59
CA GLU A 47 8.97 5.00 8.00
C GLU A 47 7.99 6.11 8.37
N LEU A 48 6.91 5.73 9.06
CA LEU A 48 5.82 6.64 9.40
C LEU A 48 6.35 7.77 10.29
N ASP A 49 6.04 9.00 9.89
CA ASP A 49 6.25 10.17 10.71
C ASP A 49 5.15 10.26 11.77
N THR A 50 5.42 9.72 12.96
CA THR A 50 4.44 9.69 14.06
C THR A 50 4.09 11.09 14.58
N GLU A 51 5.01 12.06 14.46
CA GLU A 51 4.75 13.44 14.84
C GLU A 51 3.76 14.09 13.87
N ALA A 52 3.95 13.89 12.57
CA ALA A 52 3.00 14.35 11.55
C ALA A 52 1.66 13.60 11.60
N PHE A 53 1.67 12.32 12.00
CA PHE A 53 0.46 11.50 12.04
C PHE A 53 -0.41 11.74 13.28
N THR A 54 0.17 12.09 14.43
CA THR A 54 -0.57 12.36 15.67
C THR A 54 -1.74 13.36 15.51
N PRO A 55 -1.55 14.56 14.91
CA PRO A 55 -2.66 15.49 14.71
C PRO A 55 -3.71 14.98 13.72
N VAL A 56 -3.34 14.14 12.74
CA VAL A 56 -4.27 13.49 11.81
C VAL A 56 -5.15 12.49 12.56
N ALA A 57 -4.56 11.65 13.40
CA ALA A 57 -5.30 10.69 14.23
C ALA A 57 -6.26 11.42 15.19
N GLN A 58 -5.83 12.49 15.84
CA GLN A 58 -6.69 13.30 16.71
C GLN A 58 -7.86 13.95 15.94
N ALA A 59 -7.60 14.51 14.76
CA ALA A 59 -8.63 15.11 13.93
C ALA A 59 -9.68 14.06 13.52
N SER A 60 -9.25 12.85 13.16
CA SER A 60 -10.16 11.75 12.79
C SER A 60 -11.08 11.33 13.94
N MET A 61 -10.57 11.32 15.18
CA MET A 61 -11.42 11.06 16.35
C MET A 61 -12.44 12.18 16.58
N LYS A 62 -12.01 13.44 16.43
CA LYS A 62 -12.89 14.61 16.55
C LYS A 62 -14.00 14.64 15.50
N GLU A 63 -13.71 14.26 14.26
CA GLU A 63 -14.71 14.15 13.18
C GLU A 63 -15.83 13.16 13.52
N ARG A 64 -15.55 12.16 14.37
CA ARG A 64 -16.55 11.20 14.88
C ARG A 64 -17.26 11.66 16.15
N GLY A 65 -17.04 12.92 16.56
CA GLY A 65 -17.65 13.50 17.76
C GLY A 65 -16.97 13.09 19.07
N LEU A 66 -15.76 12.53 19.01
CA LEU A 66 -15.00 12.14 20.21
C LEU A 66 -14.05 13.27 20.60
N GLY A 67 -14.28 13.87 21.77
CA GLY A 67 -13.35 14.81 22.40
C GLY A 67 -12.23 14.03 23.10
N VAL A 68 -11.21 13.64 22.34
CA VAL A 68 -10.05 12.91 22.86
C VAL A 68 -8.76 13.59 22.44
N THR A 69 -7.84 13.72 23.39
CA THR A 69 -6.45 14.06 23.11
C THR A 69 -5.70 12.78 22.75
N VAL A 70 -4.99 12.78 21.62
CA VAL A 70 -4.30 11.58 21.09
C VAL A 70 -2.79 11.76 21.15
N ALA A 71 -2.09 10.71 21.57
CA ALA A 71 -0.65 10.54 21.42
C ALA A 71 -0.35 9.25 20.64
N VAL A 72 0.62 9.31 19.73
CA VAL A 72 1.08 8.16 18.93
C VAL A 72 2.55 7.90 19.22
N SER A 73 2.90 6.64 19.41
CA SER A 73 4.28 6.20 19.63
C SER A 73 4.55 4.87 18.94
N GLY A 74 5.83 4.49 18.88
CA GLY A 74 6.29 3.28 18.21
C GLY A 74 6.76 3.56 16.79
N SER A 75 6.67 2.58 15.90
CA SER A 75 7.07 2.71 14.50
C SER A 75 6.17 1.93 13.56
N GLN A 76 6.12 2.39 12.32
CA GLN A 76 5.56 1.64 11.21
C GLN A 76 6.44 1.82 10.00
N ARG A 77 6.84 0.72 9.39
CA ARG A 77 7.71 0.69 8.22
C ARG A 77 6.96 0.12 7.04
N LEU A 78 6.94 0.88 5.95
CA LEU A 78 6.45 0.46 4.65
C LEU A 78 7.63 0.11 3.75
N THR A 79 7.71 -1.13 3.29
CA THR A 79 8.55 -1.49 2.14
C THR A 79 7.65 -1.66 0.92
N TRP A 80 7.98 -0.96 -0.17
CA TRP A 80 7.28 -1.09 -1.44
C TRP A 80 8.26 -1.48 -2.53
N ASP A 81 8.21 -2.72 -2.99
CA ASP A 81 9.16 -3.25 -3.97
C ASP A 81 8.81 -2.83 -5.42
N GLU A 82 9.75 -3.06 -6.35
CA GLU A 82 9.58 -2.74 -7.78
C GLU A 82 8.53 -3.63 -8.46
N GLU A 83 8.16 -4.75 -7.84
CA GLU A 83 7.06 -5.63 -8.26
C GLU A 83 5.70 -5.22 -7.65
N PHE A 84 5.62 -4.05 -7.01
CA PHE A 84 4.44 -3.47 -6.38
C PHE A 84 3.96 -4.17 -5.11
N ARG A 85 4.76 -5.06 -4.51
CA ARG A 85 4.45 -5.64 -3.21
C ARG A 85 4.68 -4.59 -2.14
N MET A 86 3.71 -4.45 -1.26
CA MET A 86 3.78 -3.63 -0.07
C MET A 86 3.86 -4.52 1.16
N THR A 87 4.71 -4.16 2.11
CA THR A 87 4.79 -4.75 3.43
C THR A 87 4.79 -3.64 4.45
N PHE A 88 3.82 -3.66 5.37
CA PHE A 88 3.79 -2.82 6.56
C PHE A 88 4.23 -3.64 7.76
N ASP A 89 5.38 -3.33 8.33
CA ASP A 89 5.79 -3.80 9.65
C ASP A 89 5.38 -2.75 10.69
N THR A 90 4.50 -3.13 11.60
CA THR A 90 3.84 -2.19 12.53
C THR A 90 4.14 -2.59 13.96
N ASP A 91 4.54 -1.61 14.77
CA ASP A 91 4.58 -1.65 16.23
C ASP A 91 4.17 -0.27 16.74
N LEU A 92 2.87 0.04 16.63
CA LEU A 92 2.31 1.34 16.97
C LEU A 92 1.46 1.26 18.23
N THR A 93 1.55 2.29 19.07
CA THR A 93 0.67 2.49 20.20
C THR A 93 0.02 3.87 20.13
N PHE A 94 -1.30 3.87 20.29
CA PHE A 94 -2.15 5.05 20.35
C PHE A 94 -2.70 5.17 21.76
N THR A 95 -2.55 6.33 22.37
CA THR A 95 -3.12 6.65 23.68
C THR A 95 -4.10 7.80 23.50
N GLY A 96 -5.35 7.58 23.90
CA GLY A 96 -6.41 8.57 23.83
C GLY A 96 -6.94 8.88 25.23
N THR A 97 -6.95 10.15 25.60
CA THR A 97 -7.51 10.61 26.88
C THR A 97 -8.78 11.42 26.60
N VAL A 98 -9.88 11.09 27.29
CA VAL A 98 -11.18 11.76 27.10
C VAL A 98 -11.14 13.15 27.72
N ASP A 99 -11.35 14.18 26.90
CA ASP A 99 -11.29 15.57 27.31
C ASP A 99 -12.42 15.89 28.32
N GLY A 100 -12.06 16.51 29.44
CA GLY A 100 -13.01 16.94 30.47
C GLY A 100 -13.70 15.81 31.24
N SER A 101 -13.20 14.57 31.13
CA SER A 101 -13.66 13.46 31.96
C SER A 101 -13.17 13.59 33.41
N ASP A 102 -14.07 13.37 34.37
CA ASP A 102 -13.79 13.21 35.79
C ASP A 102 -14.67 12.06 36.31
N PRO A 103 -14.10 10.90 36.66
CA PRO A 103 -12.67 10.55 36.65
C PRO A 103 -12.04 10.49 35.25
N VAL A 104 -10.70 10.56 35.17
CA VAL A 104 -9.97 10.60 33.89
C VAL A 104 -10.03 9.26 33.19
N ILE A 105 -10.53 9.25 31.96
CA ILE A 105 -10.59 8.06 31.12
C ILE A 105 -9.46 8.07 30.10
N THR A 106 -8.63 7.02 30.09
CA THR A 106 -7.56 6.80 29.10
C THR A 106 -7.72 5.44 28.45
N GLN A 107 -7.70 5.39 27.13
CA GLN A 107 -7.70 4.15 26.35
C GLN A 107 -6.43 4.05 25.52
N THR A 108 -5.76 2.90 25.60
CA THR A 108 -4.58 2.56 24.81
C THR A 108 -4.95 1.51 23.78
N TYR A 109 -4.47 1.69 22.56
CA TYR A 109 -4.60 0.75 21.44
C TYR A 109 -3.23 0.46 20.88
N THR A 110 -2.84 -0.80 20.90
CA THR A 110 -1.55 -1.26 20.36
C THR A 110 -1.81 -2.21 19.21
N ALA A 111 -1.16 -1.95 18.07
CA ALA A 111 -1.17 -2.80 16.90
C ALA A 111 0.26 -3.23 16.59
N LYS A 112 0.50 -4.54 16.57
CA LYS A 112 1.81 -5.13 16.31
C LYS A 112 1.74 -6.29 15.33
N GLY A 113 2.61 -6.30 14.32
CA GLY A 113 2.71 -7.40 13.37
C GLY A 113 2.96 -6.90 11.96
N THR A 114 2.60 -7.72 10.97
CA THR A 114 2.88 -7.43 9.57
C THR A 114 1.61 -7.48 8.73
N SER A 115 1.47 -6.52 7.83
CA SER A 115 0.46 -6.56 6.76
C SER A 115 1.16 -6.57 5.41
N THR A 116 0.65 -7.36 4.47
CA THR A 116 1.25 -7.53 3.14
C THR A 116 0.20 -7.49 2.04
N GLY A 117 0.60 -7.05 0.86
CA GLY A 117 -0.20 -7.18 -0.33
C GLY A 117 0.47 -6.53 -1.53
N LEU A 118 -0.34 -6.13 -2.50
CA LEU A 118 0.10 -5.46 -3.73
C LEU A 118 -0.58 -4.10 -3.84
N ALA A 119 0.07 -3.12 -4.46
CA ALA A 119 -0.61 -1.88 -4.83
C ALA A 119 -0.16 -1.37 -6.21
N TYR A 120 -1.09 -1.38 -7.16
CA TYR A 120 -0.84 -0.94 -8.53
C TYR A 120 -1.26 0.51 -8.73
N PHE A 121 -0.48 1.29 -9.48
CA PHE A 121 -0.84 2.67 -9.75
C PHE A 121 -1.79 2.82 -10.93
N SER A 122 -2.74 3.73 -10.76
CA SER A 122 -3.57 4.32 -11.79
C SER A 122 -3.44 5.83 -11.70
N GLY A 123 -2.48 6.41 -12.41
CA GLY A 123 -2.10 7.81 -12.24
C GLY A 123 -1.47 8.03 -10.87
N THR A 124 -2.01 8.96 -10.07
CA THR A 124 -1.54 9.24 -8.70
C THR A 124 -2.24 8.41 -7.64
N VAL A 125 -3.00 7.38 -8.02
CA VAL A 125 -3.75 6.55 -7.08
C VAL A 125 -3.16 5.15 -7.09
N ALA A 126 -2.65 4.69 -5.96
CA ALA A 126 -2.25 3.31 -5.75
C ALA A 126 -3.45 2.49 -5.30
N ILE A 127 -3.67 1.32 -5.91
CA ILE A 127 -4.87 0.52 -5.71
C ILE A 127 -4.46 -0.80 -5.05
N PRO A 128 -4.77 -1.00 -3.75
CA PRO A 128 -4.45 -2.22 -3.04
C PRO A 128 -5.10 -3.48 -3.64
N ARG A 129 -4.39 -4.60 -3.59
CA ARG A 129 -4.78 -5.94 -4.05
C ARG A 129 -4.19 -6.99 -3.14
N ASP A 130 -4.91 -8.10 -2.98
CA ASP A 130 -4.44 -9.30 -2.27
C ASP A 130 -3.87 -9.01 -0.88
N TRP A 131 -4.58 -8.15 -0.13
CA TRP A 131 -4.16 -7.73 1.20
C TRP A 131 -4.37 -8.85 2.22
N ASN A 132 -3.36 -9.08 3.04
CA ASN A 132 -3.39 -10.02 4.14
C ASN A 132 -2.79 -9.36 5.39
N GLU A 133 -3.58 -9.30 6.44
CA GLU A 133 -3.23 -8.66 7.70
C GLU A 133 -2.96 -9.71 8.77
N ASP A 134 -1.76 -9.69 9.33
CA ASP A 134 -1.36 -10.46 10.50
C ASP A 134 -0.94 -9.50 11.62
N LEU A 135 -1.93 -8.78 12.16
CA LEU A 135 -1.75 -7.80 13.23
C LEU A 135 -2.38 -8.30 14.53
N ALA A 136 -1.56 -8.39 15.58
CA ALA A 136 -2.03 -8.52 16.94
C ALA A 136 -2.48 -7.15 17.47
N VAL A 137 -3.77 -7.03 17.78
CA VAL A 137 -4.37 -5.81 18.30
C VAL A 137 -4.78 -6.00 19.76
N ARG A 138 -4.39 -5.04 20.62
CA ARG A 138 -4.80 -4.99 22.03
C ARG A 138 -5.39 -3.62 22.33
N THR A 139 -6.50 -3.61 23.05
CA THR A 139 -7.11 -2.37 23.59
C THR A 139 -7.24 -2.50 25.09
N GLU A 140 -6.85 -1.46 25.81
CA GLU A 140 -6.97 -1.35 27.26
C GLU A 140 -7.58 -0.01 27.62
N THR A 141 -8.51 0.01 28.56
CA THR A 141 -9.13 1.26 29.02
C THR A 141 -9.02 1.34 30.53
N THR A 142 -8.65 2.52 31.01
CA THR A 142 -8.51 2.82 32.42
C THR A 142 -9.32 4.04 32.79
N GLN A 143 -9.87 4.02 34.00
CA GLN A 143 -10.53 5.14 34.66
C GLN A 143 -9.80 5.36 35.99
N ASP A 144 -9.10 6.49 36.13
CA ASP A 144 -8.16 6.76 37.25
C ASP A 144 -7.17 5.60 37.51
N GLY A 145 -6.71 4.95 36.43
CA GLY A 145 -5.76 3.84 36.49
C GLY A 145 -6.37 2.46 36.80
N ALA A 146 -7.67 2.37 37.10
CA ALA A 146 -8.36 1.09 37.22
C ALA A 146 -8.90 0.62 35.87
N PRO A 147 -8.78 -0.67 35.51
CA PRO A 147 -9.29 -1.18 34.24
C PRO A 147 -10.82 -1.09 34.19
N VAL A 148 -11.35 -0.64 33.05
CA VAL A 148 -12.79 -0.51 32.78
C VAL A 148 -13.09 -0.96 31.35
N ASP A 149 -14.38 -1.04 31.01
CA ASP A 149 -14.81 -1.32 29.65
C ASP A 149 -14.35 -0.22 28.66
N PRO A 150 -14.15 -0.56 27.38
CA PRO A 150 -13.78 0.40 26.35
C PRO A 150 -14.73 1.60 26.28
N ALA A 151 -14.17 2.80 26.35
CA ALA A 151 -14.93 4.05 26.34
C ALA A 151 -15.26 4.53 24.92
N PHE A 152 -14.46 4.13 23.94
CA PHE A 152 -14.66 4.46 22.53
C PHE A 152 -14.02 3.41 21.62
N THR A 153 -14.36 3.45 20.33
CA THR A 153 -13.68 2.63 19.32
C THR A 153 -12.73 3.52 18.54
N TRP A 154 -11.45 3.15 18.52
CA TRP A 154 -10.48 3.80 17.64
C TRP A 154 -10.94 3.73 16.19
N VAL A 155 -10.64 4.76 15.40
CA VAL A 155 -10.70 4.59 13.95
C VAL A 155 -9.70 3.50 13.55
N PRO A 156 -10.01 2.64 12.56
CA PRO A 156 -8.99 1.79 11.97
C PRO A 156 -7.87 2.67 11.43
N LEU A 157 -6.67 2.51 11.97
CA LEU A 157 -5.50 3.33 11.62
C LEU A 157 -4.60 2.65 10.61
N TRP A 158 -4.93 1.42 10.24
CA TRP A 158 -4.24 0.66 9.21
C TRP A 158 -4.80 1.03 7.82
N ILE A 159 -3.96 0.85 6.81
CA ILE A 159 -4.24 1.20 5.43
C ILE A 159 -5.09 0.07 4.82
N ASP A 160 -6.39 0.05 5.11
CA ASP A 160 -7.39 -0.81 4.46
C ASP A 160 -8.30 0.03 3.55
N ASP A 161 -7.68 0.76 2.62
CA ASP A 161 -8.44 1.48 1.60
C ASP A 161 -8.58 0.63 0.34
N MET A 162 -9.62 -0.20 0.32
CA MET A 162 -10.03 -0.98 -0.85
C MET A 162 -10.31 -0.13 -2.11
N VAL A 163 -10.53 1.19 -1.97
CA VAL A 163 -10.88 2.12 -3.05
C VAL A 163 -9.64 2.82 -3.64
N GLY A 164 -8.51 2.75 -2.95
CA GLY A 164 -7.20 3.20 -3.40
C GLY A 164 -6.68 4.39 -2.62
N LEU A 165 -5.36 4.50 -2.56
CA LEU A 165 -4.59 5.49 -1.83
C LEU A 165 -4.13 6.57 -2.78
N LYS A 166 -4.49 7.82 -2.53
CA LYS A 166 -3.90 8.92 -3.27
C LYS A 166 -2.45 9.08 -2.80
N THR A 167 -1.52 8.96 -3.75
CA THR A 167 -0.10 8.90 -3.49
C THR A 167 0.58 10.17 -3.99
N THR A 168 1.32 10.82 -3.11
CA THR A 168 2.32 11.82 -3.46
C THR A 168 3.68 11.32 -3.01
N CYS A 169 4.72 11.62 -3.76
CA CYS A 169 6.06 11.16 -3.45
C CYS A 169 7.10 12.16 -3.91
N SER A 170 8.11 12.33 -3.07
CA SER A 170 9.33 13.10 -3.30
C SER A 170 10.55 12.23 -2.93
N ALA A 171 11.76 12.76 -3.11
CA ALA A 171 12.98 12.01 -2.79
C ALA A 171 13.03 11.49 -1.34
N GLU A 172 12.48 12.26 -0.39
CA GLU A 172 12.58 12.00 1.05
C GLU A 172 11.25 11.64 1.72
N GLN A 173 10.12 11.88 1.04
CA GLN A 173 8.80 11.74 1.66
C GLN A 173 7.78 11.10 0.72
N LEU A 174 7.03 10.16 1.26
CA LEU A 174 5.87 9.52 0.66
C LEU A 174 4.63 9.90 1.49
N GLN A 175 3.56 10.35 0.84
CA GLN A 175 2.26 10.48 1.51
C GLN A 175 1.25 9.55 0.85
N LEU A 176 0.51 8.84 1.70
CA LEU A 176 -0.64 8.04 1.33
C LEU A 176 -1.86 8.67 1.99
N GLU A 177 -2.83 9.06 1.18
CA GLU A 177 -4.11 9.60 1.65
C GLU A 177 -5.19 8.57 1.33
N ALA A 178 -5.89 8.11 2.37
CA ALA A 178 -7.10 7.33 2.18
C ALA A 178 -8.13 8.18 1.44
N ARG A 179 -8.72 7.62 0.39
CA ARG A 179 -9.86 8.21 -0.33
C ARG A 179 -11.14 8.12 0.50
N GLN A 180 -11.22 7.16 1.43
CA GLN A 180 -12.29 7.08 2.41
C GLN A 180 -11.75 7.40 3.81
N GLY A 181 -12.25 8.50 4.40
CA GLY A 181 -11.74 9.00 5.68
C GLY A 181 -10.48 9.84 5.47
N HIS A 182 -10.40 10.98 6.15
CA HIS A 182 -9.35 11.98 5.96
C HIS A 182 -8.00 11.58 6.60
N LEU A 183 -7.63 10.29 6.54
CA LEU A 183 -6.37 9.80 7.05
C LEU A 183 -5.27 9.99 6.00
N VAL A 184 -4.25 10.75 6.40
CA VAL A 184 -3.03 10.95 5.62
C VAL A 184 -1.87 10.39 6.43
N TRP A 185 -1.25 9.36 5.90
CA TRP A 185 0.01 8.83 6.42
C TRP A 185 1.16 9.51 5.69
N THR A 186 2.03 10.17 6.44
CA THR A 186 3.27 10.72 5.92
C THR A 186 4.41 9.83 6.36
N PHE A 187 5.20 9.35 5.41
CA PHE A 187 6.37 8.52 5.66
C PHE A 187 7.62 9.21 5.17
N ASN A 188 8.70 9.06 5.92
CA ASN A 188 10.03 9.53 5.58
C ASN A 188 10.85 8.36 5.03
N ARG A 189 11.69 8.62 4.03
CA ARG A 189 12.53 7.59 3.41
C ARG A 189 13.52 7.02 4.42
N VAL A 190 13.71 5.70 4.38
CA VAL A 190 14.73 4.98 5.15
C VAL A 190 15.76 4.43 4.17
N GLY A 191 17.00 4.93 4.26
CA GLY A 191 18.11 4.53 3.38
C GLY A 191 18.50 5.62 2.40
#